data_AF-A0A8K0W3W6-F1
#
_entry.id   AF-A0A8K0W3W6-F1
#
_cell.length_a   1.000
_cell.length_b   1.000
_cell.length_c   1.000
_cell.angle_alpha   90.00
_cell.angle_beta   90.00
_cell.angle_gamma   90.00
#
_symmetry.space_group_name_H-M   'P 1'
#
loop_
_entity.id
_entity.type
_entity.pdbx_description
1 polymer ?
#
loop_
_entity_poly.entity_id
_entity_poly.type
_entity_poly.pdbx_seq_one_letter_code
_entity_poly.pdbx_strand_id
1 'polypeptide(L)'
;MLPKATKSFPDPPATSQDVPESNLPDARPYADWTEQGTIVVISQPAGQSCAVVGGIMAARMKQLGAQGVVVDGRVRDIVALNDTQLPIWSKGTSIIGAGAETRFHARNVAVRIGATTVKPGDIVMIDPFENGVVAVPQDKVEQLLELLPKLVQADEQVIKDVEAATMGITDFFTDVWDTFAHPSPDAEVQGGSSTKSPASGTDEESGEEAEVNKQDEKKGGESQEQGHKPSGKGSDDEEPEEEEEEEEEPDPKETLEKECAESKECHPAKHHYDECVERVTGQIENDGKASEDCVEEFFHLAHCATQCAAPKLFAQLK
;
A
#
# COMPACT_ATOMS: atom_id res chain seq x y z
N MET A 1 24.62 21.65 7.75
CA MET A 1 23.66 22.61 7.16
C MET A 1 22.34 21.87 6.98
N LEU A 2 21.19 22.55 7.07
CA LEU A 2 19.99 22.05 6.40
C LEU A 2 20.25 22.15 4.88
N PRO A 3 19.90 21.15 4.06
CA PRO A 3 19.90 21.32 2.61
C PRO A 3 18.91 22.45 2.26
N LYS A 4 19.26 23.29 1.27
CA LYS A 4 18.28 24.23 0.72
C LYS A 4 17.21 23.45 -0.03
N ALA A 5 15.95 23.86 0.10
CA ALA A 5 14.87 23.36 -0.73
C ALA A 5 15.22 23.52 -2.23
N THR A 6 14.83 22.53 -3.02
CA THR A 6 14.93 22.52 -4.48
C THR A 6 13.56 22.20 -5.06
N LYS A 7 13.37 22.26 -6.39
CA LYS A 7 12.12 21.79 -7.00
C LYS A 7 11.81 20.31 -6.70
N SER A 8 12.84 19.50 -6.43
CA SER A 8 12.73 18.07 -6.08
C SER A 8 12.56 17.82 -4.58
N PHE A 9 12.85 18.82 -3.74
CA PHE A 9 12.73 18.78 -2.29
C PHE A 9 12.15 20.13 -1.82
N PRO A 10 10.82 20.33 -1.93
CA PRO A 10 10.18 21.55 -1.45
C PRO A 10 10.40 21.73 0.06
N ASP A 11 10.27 22.96 0.55
CA ASP A 11 10.21 23.18 2.00
C ASP A 11 9.04 22.38 2.61
N PRO A 12 9.22 21.73 3.77
CA PRO A 12 8.17 20.92 4.39
C PRO A 12 6.93 21.77 4.67
N PRO A 13 5.71 21.22 4.46
CA PRO A 13 4.47 21.99 4.59
C PRO A 13 4.34 22.60 5.99
N ALA A 14 3.78 23.82 6.04
CA ALA A 14 3.58 24.53 7.29
C ALA A 14 2.78 23.68 8.29
N THR A 15 3.26 23.62 9.53
CA THR A 15 2.66 22.84 10.61
C THR A 15 1.20 23.24 10.82
N SER A 16 0.27 22.27 10.81
CA SER A 16 -1.15 22.55 11.02
C SER A 16 -1.43 22.99 12.46
N GLN A 17 -2.55 23.68 12.65
CA GLN A 17 -2.91 24.29 13.94
C GLN A 17 -3.21 23.25 15.04
N ASP A 18 -3.48 22.00 14.66
CA ASP A 18 -3.79 20.89 15.57
C ASP A 18 -2.55 20.16 16.12
N VAL A 19 -1.33 20.54 15.70
CA VAL A 19 -0.09 19.90 16.17
C VAL A 19 0.29 20.47 17.55
N PRO A 20 0.56 19.61 18.57
CA PRO A 20 0.93 20.09 19.90
C PRO A 20 2.27 20.82 19.92
N GLU A 21 2.53 21.61 20.97
CA GLU A 21 3.84 22.22 21.18
C GLU A 21 4.96 21.18 21.28
N SER A 22 6.15 21.53 20.82
CA SER A 22 7.30 20.62 20.85
C SER A 22 7.84 20.48 22.28
N ASN A 23 7.87 19.23 22.78
CA ASN A 23 8.35 18.89 24.12
C ASN A 23 9.69 18.12 24.11
N LEU A 24 10.47 18.25 23.03
CA LEU A 24 11.73 17.52 22.86
C LEU A 24 12.88 18.25 23.58
N PRO A 25 13.63 17.58 24.48
CA PRO A 25 14.74 18.22 25.20
C PRO A 25 16.03 18.31 24.36
N ASP A 26 16.15 17.49 23.30
CA ASP A 26 17.27 17.48 22.36
C ASP A 26 16.82 16.92 21.00
N ALA A 27 17.75 16.89 20.04
CA ALA A 27 17.52 16.49 18.65
C ALA A 27 17.82 15.00 18.34
N ARG A 28 17.85 14.11 19.34
CA ARG A 28 18.10 12.68 19.09
C ARG A 28 16.95 12.03 18.27
N PRO A 29 17.22 10.97 17.49
CA PRO A 29 16.18 10.21 16.80
C PRO A 29 15.06 9.73 17.74
N TYR A 30 13.82 9.74 17.27
CA TYR A 30 12.67 9.33 18.08
C TYR A 30 12.79 7.91 18.63
N ALA A 31 13.44 7.02 17.88
CA ALA A 31 13.70 5.63 18.27
C ALA A 31 14.62 5.49 19.50
N ASP A 32 15.39 6.51 19.89
CA ASP A 32 16.18 6.50 21.13
C ASP A 32 15.34 6.80 22.39
N TRP A 33 14.07 7.15 22.23
CA TRP A 33 13.11 7.35 23.33
C TRP A 33 12.18 6.16 23.55
N THR A 34 12.39 5.04 22.87
CA THR A 34 11.61 3.81 23.05
C THR A 34 11.87 3.20 24.42
N GLU A 35 10.79 2.93 25.15
CA GLU A 35 10.80 2.33 26.48
C GLU A 35 10.48 0.83 26.40
N GLN A 36 11.16 0.02 27.21
CA GLN A 36 11.05 -1.44 27.17
C GLN A 36 9.61 -1.90 27.47
N GLY A 37 9.10 -2.85 26.68
CA GLY A 37 7.75 -3.39 26.84
C GLY A 37 6.63 -2.55 26.21
N THR A 38 6.94 -1.39 25.61
CA THR A 38 5.94 -0.52 24.97
C THR A 38 5.67 -0.90 23.50
N ILE A 39 4.49 -0.50 23.01
CA ILE A 39 4.20 -0.42 21.57
C ILE A 39 4.37 1.04 21.14
N VAL A 40 5.16 1.29 20.11
CA VAL A 40 5.48 2.65 19.66
C VAL A 40 4.42 3.12 18.66
N VAL A 41 3.58 4.07 19.08
CA VAL A 41 2.52 4.65 18.23
C VAL A 41 3.00 5.97 17.63
N ILE A 42 2.93 6.10 16.30
CA ILE A 42 3.42 7.23 15.52
C ILE A 42 2.28 7.77 14.66
N SER A 43 2.10 9.09 14.65
CA SER A 43 1.19 9.79 13.74
C SER A 43 2.00 10.72 12.84
N GLN A 44 1.79 10.58 11.53
CA GLN A 44 2.39 11.37 10.47
C GLN A 44 1.40 12.46 10.01
N PRO A 45 1.85 13.70 9.77
CA PRO A 45 1.00 14.74 9.20
C PRO A 45 0.36 14.31 7.88
N ALA A 46 -0.91 14.66 7.69
CA ALA A 46 -1.68 14.30 6.51
C ALA A 46 -1.09 14.87 5.20
N GLY A 47 -1.30 14.17 4.08
CA GLY A 47 -0.85 14.58 2.75
C GLY A 47 0.61 14.23 2.41
N GLN A 48 1.36 13.64 3.34
CA GLN A 48 2.78 13.30 3.14
C GLN A 48 3.01 12.04 2.28
N SER A 49 4.06 12.08 1.44
CA SER A 49 4.55 10.99 0.61
C SER A 49 5.72 10.21 1.24
N CYS A 50 6.44 10.82 2.18
CA CYS A 50 7.61 10.22 2.84
C CYS A 50 7.23 9.11 3.84
N ALA A 51 8.16 8.21 4.11
CA ALA A 51 8.07 7.21 5.18
C ALA A 51 8.73 7.72 6.47
N VAL A 52 8.00 7.59 7.59
CA VAL A 52 8.47 7.99 8.92
C VAL A 52 9.28 6.90 9.62
N VAL A 53 8.98 5.61 9.37
CA VAL A 53 9.77 4.47 9.88
C VAL A 53 10.51 3.77 8.74
N GLY A 54 11.77 3.43 8.96
CA GLY A 54 12.58 2.55 8.11
C GLY A 54 13.39 1.57 8.97
N GLY A 55 14.15 0.68 8.33
CA GLY A 55 14.81 -0.46 8.97
C GLY A 55 15.72 -0.09 10.13
N ILE A 56 16.49 1.00 10.01
CA ILE A 56 17.37 1.49 11.08
C ILE A 56 16.57 1.91 12.33
N MET A 57 15.41 2.55 12.14
CA MET A 57 14.56 2.96 13.26
C MET A 57 13.90 1.74 13.90
N ALA A 58 13.37 0.81 13.09
CA ALA A 58 12.74 -0.42 13.60
C ALA A 58 13.73 -1.30 14.37
N ALA A 59 14.95 -1.49 13.85
CA ALA A 59 16.02 -2.23 14.52
C ALA A 59 16.41 -1.59 15.86
N ARG A 60 16.46 -0.26 15.95
CA ARG A 60 16.71 0.45 17.22
C ARG A 60 15.58 0.28 18.22
N MET A 61 14.33 0.36 17.78
CA MET A 61 13.16 0.13 18.64
C MET A 61 13.12 -1.32 19.15
N LYS A 62 13.44 -2.30 18.30
CA LYS A 62 13.60 -3.72 18.70
C LYS A 62 14.72 -3.90 19.74
N GLN A 63 15.87 -3.26 19.54
CA GLN A 63 17.01 -3.31 20.47
C GLN A 63 16.66 -2.77 21.87
N LEU A 64 15.79 -1.75 21.94
CA LEU A 64 15.30 -1.16 23.19
C LEU A 64 14.09 -1.91 23.79
N GLY A 65 13.64 -2.99 23.15
CA GLY A 65 12.59 -3.87 23.69
C GLY A 65 11.16 -3.43 23.42
N ALA A 66 10.91 -2.67 22.36
CA ALA A 66 9.55 -2.48 21.85
C ALA A 66 8.87 -3.83 21.55
N GLN A 67 7.56 -3.91 21.80
CA GLN A 67 6.73 -5.07 21.48
C GLN A 67 6.04 -4.97 20.11
N GLY A 68 6.00 -3.77 19.53
CA GLY A 68 5.42 -3.49 18.22
C GLY A 68 5.50 -2.02 17.84
N VAL A 69 5.09 -1.69 16.62
CA VAL A 69 5.03 -0.30 16.10
C VAL A 69 3.72 -0.11 15.33
N VAL A 70 3.04 1.01 15.55
CA VAL A 70 1.81 1.38 14.83
C VAL A 70 2.00 2.76 14.22
N VAL A 71 1.80 2.89 12.91
CA VAL A 71 2.09 4.11 12.16
C VAL A 71 0.83 4.57 11.41
N ASP A 72 0.17 5.63 11.89
CA ASP A 72 -0.71 6.42 11.01
C ASP A 72 0.20 7.22 10.06
N GLY A 73 0.52 6.62 8.92
CA GLY A 73 1.56 7.10 8.01
C GLY A 73 2.20 5.97 7.22
N ARG A 74 3.37 6.25 6.64
CA ARG A 74 4.08 5.35 5.71
C ARG A 74 5.37 4.78 6.32
N VAL A 75 5.73 3.58 5.87
CA VAL A 75 6.99 2.91 6.23
C VAL A 75 7.83 2.51 5.01
N ARG A 76 9.12 2.23 5.23
CA ARG A 76 10.07 1.80 4.18
C ARG A 76 10.99 0.67 4.66
N ASP A 77 11.79 0.14 3.75
CA ASP A 77 12.78 -0.93 4.00
C ASP A 77 12.15 -2.26 4.46
N ILE A 78 11.03 -2.67 3.82
CA ILE A 78 10.13 -3.75 4.28
C ILE A 78 10.83 -5.06 4.69
N VAL A 79 11.86 -5.50 3.96
CA VAL A 79 12.66 -6.69 4.33
C VAL A 79 13.28 -6.50 5.71
N ALA A 80 13.99 -5.38 5.91
CA ALA A 80 14.61 -5.03 7.19
C ALA A 80 13.60 -4.73 8.31
N LEU A 81 12.35 -4.38 8.00
CA LEU A 81 11.27 -4.32 9.00
C LEU A 81 10.90 -5.74 9.46
N ASN A 82 10.65 -6.66 8.53
CA ASN A 82 10.31 -8.05 8.82
C ASN A 82 11.42 -8.76 9.60
N ASP A 83 12.69 -8.51 9.26
CA ASP A 83 13.87 -9.04 9.95
C ASP A 83 13.93 -8.66 11.44
N THR A 84 13.29 -7.56 11.85
CA THR A 84 13.22 -7.21 13.29
C THR A 84 12.32 -8.13 14.10
N GLN A 85 11.44 -8.90 13.45
CA GLN A 85 10.37 -9.66 14.11
C GLN A 85 9.57 -8.80 15.11
N LEU A 86 9.30 -7.54 14.76
CA LEU A 86 8.27 -6.72 15.39
C LEU A 86 7.00 -6.80 14.55
N PRO A 87 5.81 -6.86 15.15
CA PRO A 87 4.59 -6.51 14.45
C PRO A 87 4.61 -4.99 14.17
N ILE A 88 4.63 -4.61 12.89
CA ILE A 88 4.73 -3.22 12.44
C ILE A 88 3.56 -2.91 11.50
N TRP A 89 2.66 -2.03 11.94
CA TRP A 89 1.48 -1.61 11.21
C TRP A 89 1.65 -0.23 10.60
N SER A 90 1.11 -0.03 9.39
CA SER A 90 1.17 1.23 8.66
C SER A 90 -0.05 1.44 7.76
N LYS A 91 -0.30 2.67 7.31
CA LYS A 91 -1.28 2.96 6.25
C LYS A 91 -0.73 2.74 4.83
N GLY A 92 0.53 2.32 4.69
CA GLY A 92 1.15 2.06 3.39
C GLY A 92 2.66 2.29 3.40
N THR A 93 3.24 2.30 2.20
CA THR A 93 4.69 2.35 2.03
C THR A 93 5.16 3.63 1.32
N SER A 94 6.48 3.85 1.35
CA SER A 94 7.22 4.78 0.50
C SER A 94 8.68 4.35 0.39
N ILE A 95 9.45 4.97 -0.50
CA ILE A 95 10.93 4.94 -0.49
C ILE A 95 11.54 6.25 0.01
N ILE A 96 10.76 7.33 0.04
CA ILE A 96 11.22 8.68 0.39
C ILE A 96 11.43 8.76 1.90
N GLY A 97 12.61 9.21 2.35
CA GLY A 97 12.90 9.36 3.78
C GLY A 97 12.21 10.57 4.40
N ALA A 98 11.73 10.42 5.65
CA ALA A 98 11.02 11.44 6.44
C ALA A 98 11.52 12.89 6.25
N GLY A 99 12.83 13.12 6.29
CA GLY A 99 13.45 14.45 6.21
C GLY A 99 13.23 15.24 4.92
N ALA A 100 12.55 14.67 3.92
CA ALA A 100 12.07 15.40 2.74
C ALA A 100 10.82 16.26 3.02
N GLU A 101 9.98 15.89 4.02
CA GLU A 101 8.68 16.55 4.28
C GLU A 101 8.36 16.73 5.77
N THR A 102 9.05 16.01 6.66
CA THR A 102 8.62 15.86 8.06
C THR A 102 9.78 15.65 9.02
N ARG A 103 9.52 15.86 10.31
CA ARG A 103 10.49 15.64 11.39
C ARG A 103 9.79 15.20 12.67
N PHE A 104 10.54 14.53 13.54
CA PHE A 104 10.12 14.31 14.93
C PHE A 104 9.91 15.66 15.63
N HIS A 105 8.77 15.82 16.30
CA HIS A 105 8.30 17.11 16.82
C HIS A 105 7.83 17.06 18.29
N ALA A 106 7.17 16.00 18.72
CA ALA A 106 6.77 15.77 20.11
C ALA A 106 6.75 14.27 20.44
N ARG A 107 6.87 13.93 21.72
CA ARG A 107 6.70 12.57 22.26
C ARG A 107 5.75 12.55 23.44
N ASN A 108 5.18 11.39 23.77
CA ASN A 108 4.27 11.22 24.91
C ASN A 108 3.14 12.27 24.90
N VAL A 109 2.55 12.49 23.72
CA VAL A 109 1.36 13.30 23.46
C VAL A 109 0.25 12.41 22.94
N ALA A 110 -1.01 12.87 22.99
CA ALA A 110 -2.10 12.16 22.33
C ALA A 110 -1.91 12.17 20.82
N VAL A 111 -2.15 11.03 20.17
CA VAL A 111 -2.04 10.85 18.72
C VAL A 111 -3.36 10.37 18.14
N ARG A 112 -3.75 10.89 16.98
CA ARG A 112 -4.99 10.50 16.31
C ARG A 112 -4.69 9.53 15.18
N ILE A 113 -5.43 8.41 15.17
CA ILE A 113 -5.40 7.39 14.13
C ILE A 113 -6.81 7.26 13.54
N GLY A 114 -7.05 7.99 12.44
CA GLY A 114 -8.38 8.09 11.82
C GLY A 114 -9.43 8.70 12.78
N ALA A 115 -10.36 7.89 13.27
CA ALA A 115 -11.36 8.29 14.27
C ALA A 115 -10.84 8.16 15.72
N THR A 116 -9.93 7.22 15.98
CA THR A 116 -9.43 6.87 17.32
C THR A 116 -8.39 7.88 17.78
N THR A 117 -8.41 8.23 19.07
CA THR A 117 -7.31 8.98 19.72
C THR A 117 -6.67 8.09 20.76
N VAL A 118 -5.36 7.87 20.64
CA VAL A 118 -4.55 7.07 21.57
C VAL A 118 -3.72 8.01 22.43
N LYS A 119 -3.76 7.85 23.74
CA LYS A 119 -3.00 8.63 24.73
C LYS A 119 -1.79 7.84 25.22
N PRO A 120 -0.74 8.50 25.73
CA PRO A 120 0.33 7.82 26.47
C PRO A 120 -0.25 7.12 27.70
N GLY A 121 -0.01 5.82 27.84
CA GLY A 121 -0.54 4.99 28.92
C GLY A 121 -1.76 4.13 28.54
N ASP A 122 -2.40 4.39 27.40
CA ASP A 122 -3.44 3.51 26.86
C ASP A 122 -2.85 2.16 26.44
N ILE A 123 -3.62 1.08 26.62
CA ILE A 123 -3.18 -0.28 26.28
C ILE A 123 -3.43 -0.52 24.79
N VAL A 124 -2.36 -0.64 24.01
CA VAL A 124 -2.44 -1.07 22.61
C VAL A 124 -2.24 -2.57 22.54
N MET A 125 -3.11 -3.26 21.80
CA MET A 125 -2.95 -4.65 21.39
C MET A 125 -2.80 -4.70 19.87
N ILE A 126 -1.90 -5.54 19.40
CA ILE A 126 -1.73 -5.84 17.98
C ILE A 126 -1.98 -7.34 17.80
N ASP A 127 -2.87 -7.70 16.87
CA ASP A 127 -3.02 -9.06 16.39
C ASP A 127 -2.26 -9.23 15.05
N PRO A 128 -1.19 -10.04 15.00
CA PRO A 128 -0.42 -10.27 13.79
C PRO A 128 -1.04 -11.29 12.83
N PHE A 129 -2.13 -11.97 13.22
CA PHE A 129 -2.85 -12.96 12.40
C PHE A 129 -4.11 -12.36 11.79
N GLU A 130 -4.94 -11.69 12.61
CA GLU A 130 -6.17 -11.00 12.18
C GLU A 130 -5.92 -9.62 11.56
N ASN A 131 -4.65 -9.25 11.39
CA ASN A 131 -4.21 -7.96 10.83
C ASN A 131 -4.76 -6.73 11.60
N GLY A 132 -5.00 -6.90 12.91
CA GLY A 132 -5.76 -5.98 13.74
C GLY A 132 -4.92 -5.16 14.70
N VAL A 133 -5.38 -3.94 15.01
CA VAL A 133 -4.83 -3.10 16.09
C VAL A 133 -5.99 -2.51 16.90
N VAL A 134 -5.96 -2.74 18.21
CA VAL A 134 -6.95 -2.23 19.16
C VAL A 134 -6.24 -1.33 20.17
N ALA A 135 -6.85 -0.20 20.53
CA ALA A 135 -6.39 0.67 21.59
C ALA A 135 -7.48 0.80 22.66
N VAL A 136 -7.14 0.43 23.89
CA VAL A 136 -8.03 0.46 25.07
C VAL A 136 -7.60 1.64 25.95
N PRO A 137 -8.48 2.63 26.19
CA PRO A 137 -8.18 3.73 27.10
C PRO A 137 -7.79 3.22 28.50
N GLN A 138 -6.78 3.83 29.11
CA GLN A 138 -6.28 3.35 30.41
C GLN A 138 -7.37 3.32 31.50
N ASP A 139 -8.33 4.24 31.47
CA ASP A 139 -9.49 4.33 32.38
C ASP A 139 -10.60 3.29 32.12
N LYS A 140 -10.40 2.38 31.15
CA LYS A 140 -11.35 1.36 30.72
C LYS A 140 -10.84 -0.07 30.85
N VAL A 141 -9.62 -0.29 31.32
CA VAL A 141 -9.00 -1.61 31.41
C VAL A 141 -9.77 -2.53 32.36
N GLU A 142 -10.16 -2.05 33.55
CA GLU A 142 -10.94 -2.82 34.53
C GLU A 142 -12.32 -3.20 33.97
N GLN A 143 -13.01 -2.23 33.34
CA GLN A 143 -14.34 -2.44 32.74
C GLN A 143 -14.28 -3.48 31.60
N LEU A 144 -13.19 -3.49 30.83
CA LEU A 144 -12.94 -4.48 29.79
C LEU A 144 -12.65 -5.87 30.36
N LEU A 145 -11.83 -5.96 31.41
CA LEU A 145 -11.49 -7.23 32.07
C LEU A 145 -12.70 -7.91 32.73
N GLU A 146 -13.67 -7.14 33.23
CA GLU A 146 -14.95 -7.67 33.73
C GLU A 146 -15.93 -8.09 32.63
N LEU A 147 -15.73 -7.63 31.38
CA LEU A 147 -16.63 -7.87 30.26
C LEU A 147 -16.15 -9.01 29.36
N LEU A 148 -14.86 -9.07 29.04
CA LEU A 148 -14.27 -10.04 28.10
C LEU A 148 -14.64 -11.50 28.40
N PRO A 149 -14.59 -12.02 29.65
CA PRO A 149 -14.94 -13.41 29.92
C PRO A 149 -16.39 -13.76 29.57
N LYS A 150 -17.31 -12.79 29.67
CA LYS A 150 -18.74 -12.97 29.36
C LYS A 150 -18.97 -13.04 27.85
N LEU A 151 -18.30 -12.17 27.10
CA LEU A 151 -18.36 -12.16 25.63
C LEU A 151 -17.79 -13.46 25.06
N VAL A 152 -16.58 -13.86 25.50
CA VAL A 152 -15.96 -15.13 25.05
C VAL A 152 -16.84 -16.33 25.37
N GLN A 153 -17.47 -16.38 26.56
CA GLN A 153 -18.39 -17.47 26.92
C GLN A 153 -19.69 -17.48 26.09
N ALA A 154 -20.21 -16.30 25.70
CA ALA A 154 -21.35 -16.20 24.80
C ALA A 154 -21.00 -16.72 23.40
N ASP A 155 -19.94 -16.19 22.78
CA ASP A 155 -19.47 -16.61 21.45
C ASP A 155 -19.17 -18.12 21.41
N GLU A 156 -18.50 -18.63 22.45
CA GLU A 156 -18.24 -20.06 22.64
C GLU A 156 -19.50 -20.92 22.73
N GLN A 157 -20.60 -20.41 23.29
CA GLN A 157 -21.85 -21.15 23.40
C GLN A 157 -22.62 -21.14 22.08
N VAL A 158 -22.63 -19.99 21.40
CA VAL A 158 -23.28 -19.79 20.09
C VAL A 158 -22.69 -20.72 19.03
N ILE A 159 -21.36 -20.86 18.99
CA ILE A 159 -20.68 -21.78 18.07
C ILE A 159 -21.20 -23.22 18.31
N LYS A 160 -21.31 -23.66 19.57
CA LYS A 160 -21.81 -25.00 19.93
C LYS A 160 -23.27 -25.20 19.54
N ASP A 161 -24.14 -24.20 19.72
CA ASP A 161 -25.56 -24.30 19.37
C ASP A 161 -25.83 -24.21 17.86
N VAL A 162 -25.00 -23.47 17.12
CA VAL A 162 -25.03 -23.46 15.64
C VAL A 162 -24.52 -24.80 15.09
N GLU A 163 -23.42 -25.34 15.64
CA GLU A 163 -22.91 -26.68 15.27
C GLU A 163 -23.89 -27.82 15.60
N ALA A 164 -24.62 -27.70 16.72
CA ALA A 164 -25.66 -28.65 17.12
C ALA A 164 -27.00 -28.45 16.37
N ALA A 165 -27.14 -27.38 15.58
CA ALA A 165 -28.38 -26.92 14.96
C ALA A 165 -29.56 -26.75 15.95
N THR A 166 -29.26 -26.35 17.19
CA THR A 166 -30.22 -26.14 18.29
C THR A 166 -30.82 -24.74 18.31
N MET A 167 -30.17 -23.75 17.67
CA MET A 167 -30.71 -22.39 17.51
C MET A 167 -30.49 -21.84 16.09
N GLY A 168 -31.38 -20.95 15.66
CA GLY A 168 -31.14 -20.09 14.50
C GLY A 168 -30.29 -18.88 14.88
N ILE A 169 -29.45 -18.39 13.95
CA ILE A 169 -28.65 -17.18 14.13
C ILE A 169 -29.54 -15.95 14.46
N THR A 170 -30.77 -15.91 13.93
CA THR A 170 -31.77 -14.86 14.21
C THR A 170 -32.22 -14.84 15.68
N ASP A 171 -32.38 -16.02 16.28
CA ASP A 171 -32.84 -16.17 17.67
C ASP A 171 -31.74 -15.67 18.63
N PHE A 172 -30.49 -16.07 18.34
CA PHE A 172 -29.31 -15.60 19.07
C PHE A 172 -29.16 -14.08 19.07
N PHE A 173 -29.25 -13.42 17.91
CA PHE A 173 -29.14 -11.95 17.84
C PHE A 173 -30.22 -11.24 18.65
N THR A 174 -31.36 -11.88 18.88
CA THR A 174 -32.44 -11.35 19.72
C THR A 174 -32.09 -11.49 21.22
N ASP A 175 -31.65 -12.68 21.65
CA ASP A 175 -31.29 -12.96 23.05
C ASP A 175 -30.07 -12.14 23.53
N VAL A 176 -29.04 -11.98 22.68
CA VAL A 176 -27.90 -11.08 22.98
C VAL A 176 -28.31 -9.62 22.95
N TRP A 177 -29.20 -9.19 22.05
CA TRP A 177 -29.70 -7.81 22.08
C TRP A 177 -30.41 -7.52 23.40
N ASP A 178 -31.35 -8.37 23.83
CA ASP A 178 -32.05 -8.17 25.10
C ASP A 178 -31.11 -8.25 26.32
N THR A 179 -30.11 -9.13 26.29
CA THR A 179 -29.09 -9.26 27.35
C THR A 179 -28.20 -8.01 27.50
N PHE A 180 -27.84 -7.34 26.40
CA PHE A 180 -26.92 -6.20 26.43
C PHE A 180 -27.60 -4.81 26.29
N ALA A 181 -28.83 -4.73 25.79
CA ALA A 181 -29.57 -3.47 25.63
C ALA A 181 -30.32 -3.01 26.90
N HIS A 182 -30.40 -3.85 27.94
CA HIS A 182 -31.06 -3.55 29.21
C HIS A 182 -30.05 -3.27 30.35
N PRO A 183 -29.50 -2.04 30.47
CA PRO A 183 -28.66 -1.69 31.60
C PRO A 183 -29.47 -1.67 32.91
N SER A 184 -28.86 -2.16 34.00
CA SER A 184 -29.42 -2.09 35.35
C SER A 184 -29.73 -0.64 35.74
N PRO A 185 -30.85 -0.34 36.44
CA PRO A 185 -31.36 1.03 36.63
C PRO A 185 -30.53 1.96 37.55
N ASP A 186 -29.34 1.54 37.99
CA ASP A 186 -28.49 2.26 38.97
C ASP A 186 -27.30 3.01 38.33
N ALA A 187 -27.27 3.17 36.99
CA ALA A 187 -26.18 3.80 36.26
C ALA A 187 -26.57 5.18 35.68
N GLU A 188 -26.53 6.23 36.50
CA GLU A 188 -26.68 7.61 36.00
C GLU A 188 -25.47 8.04 35.14
N VAL A 189 -25.69 8.18 33.82
CA VAL A 189 -24.74 8.81 32.90
C VAL A 189 -25.39 10.01 32.22
N GLN A 190 -24.88 11.21 32.48
CA GLN A 190 -25.40 12.48 31.94
C GLN A 190 -24.88 12.72 30.51
N GLY A 191 -25.76 12.86 29.50
CA GLY A 191 -25.27 12.84 28.09
C GLY A 191 -26.15 13.28 26.91
N GLY A 192 -27.21 14.09 27.09
CA GLY A 192 -27.73 15.01 26.05
C GLY A 192 -28.20 14.52 24.65
N SER A 193 -29.53 14.33 24.51
CA SER A 193 -30.36 14.83 23.38
C SER A 193 -30.27 14.28 21.93
N SER A 194 -31.27 13.45 21.57
CA SER A 194 -32.14 13.48 20.34
C SER A 194 -31.50 13.41 18.92
N THR A 195 -32.13 12.87 17.86
CA THR A 195 -33.54 12.58 17.51
C THR A 195 -33.66 11.21 16.79
N LYS A 196 -34.51 10.26 17.23
CA LYS A 196 -35.98 10.13 17.00
C LYS A 196 -36.38 9.46 15.65
N SER A 197 -36.70 8.16 15.71
CA SER A 197 -37.43 7.41 14.67
C SER A 197 -38.95 7.40 14.92
N PRO A 198 -39.75 7.14 13.88
CA PRO A 198 -40.89 6.21 13.95
C PRO A 198 -40.97 5.33 12.68
N ALA A 199 -41.78 4.27 12.57
CA ALA A 199 -42.38 3.30 13.50
C ALA A 199 -43.04 2.23 12.61
N SER A 200 -43.11 0.97 13.02
CA SER A 200 -43.79 -0.08 12.26
C SER A 200 -45.30 -0.12 12.52
N GLY A 201 -46.05 -0.67 11.57
CA GLY A 201 -47.47 -0.98 11.70
C GLY A 201 -47.87 -2.10 10.74
N THR A 202 -48.49 -3.14 11.28
CA THR A 202 -49.05 -4.31 10.57
C THR A 202 -50.57 -4.30 10.68
N ASP A 203 -51.28 -4.85 9.70
CA ASP A 203 -52.67 -5.36 9.85
C ASP A 203 -52.99 -6.34 8.70
N GLU A 204 -54.05 -7.14 8.85
CA GLU A 204 -54.26 -8.40 8.11
C GLU A 204 -55.29 -8.38 6.94
N GLU A 205 -55.03 -9.26 5.97
CA GLU A 205 -55.94 -10.08 5.13
C GLU A 205 -57.43 -9.70 4.88
N SER A 206 -57.85 -9.65 3.59
CA SER A 206 -58.98 -10.46 3.01
C SER A 206 -59.53 -9.95 1.65
N GLY A 207 -60.14 -10.84 0.84
CA GLY A 207 -61.31 -10.52 -0.02
C GLY A 207 -61.17 -10.40 -1.55
N GLU A 208 -61.61 -11.44 -2.26
CA GLU A 208 -61.74 -11.68 -3.73
C GLU A 208 -62.27 -10.58 -4.70
N GLU A 209 -61.72 -10.63 -5.95
CA GLU A 209 -62.35 -10.52 -7.31
C GLU A 209 -63.21 -9.29 -7.75
N ALA A 210 -63.28 -8.87 -9.03
CA ALA A 210 -62.54 -9.07 -10.31
C ALA A 210 -63.09 -8.07 -11.38
N GLU A 211 -62.59 -7.85 -12.61
CA GLU A 211 -61.41 -8.37 -13.35
C GLU A 211 -60.35 -7.25 -13.55
N VAL A 212 -60.07 -6.54 -14.67
CA VAL A 212 -60.50 -6.53 -16.10
C VAL A 212 -59.30 -6.22 -17.01
N ASN A 213 -59.08 -7.05 -18.05
CA ASN A 213 -58.39 -6.89 -19.35
C ASN A 213 -57.48 -5.65 -19.66
N LYS A 214 -56.42 -5.75 -20.49
CA LYS A 214 -55.51 -6.84 -20.94
C LYS A 214 -54.51 -6.28 -21.97
N GLN A 215 -53.26 -6.77 -21.96
CA GLN A 215 -52.40 -7.14 -23.12
C GLN A 215 -50.96 -7.32 -22.58
N ASP A 216 -50.55 -8.54 -22.26
CA ASP A 216 -50.06 -9.59 -23.18
C ASP A 216 -48.62 -9.28 -23.68
N GLU A 217 -47.55 -9.80 -23.05
CA GLU A 217 -46.93 -11.14 -23.23
C GLU A 217 -45.88 -11.16 -24.38
N LYS A 218 -44.72 -11.87 -24.34
CA LYS A 218 -44.03 -12.72 -23.33
C LYS A 218 -42.57 -13.03 -23.79
N LYS A 219 -41.63 -13.21 -22.84
CA LYS A 219 -40.41 -14.09 -22.88
C LYS A 219 -39.40 -13.90 -24.05
N GLY A 220 -38.11 -14.24 -23.98
CA GLY A 220 -37.36 -15.22 -23.17
C GLY A 220 -37.12 -16.50 -24.00
N GLY A 221 -35.93 -17.11 -24.09
CA GLY A 221 -34.63 -16.84 -23.43
C GLY A 221 -33.45 -17.48 -24.18
N GLU A 222 -32.35 -17.81 -23.49
CA GLU A 222 -31.08 -18.25 -24.08
C GLU A 222 -31.09 -19.65 -24.74
N SER A 223 -30.27 -19.87 -25.78
CA SER A 223 -29.12 -20.82 -25.74
C SER A 223 -28.39 -21.00 -27.09
N GLN A 224 -27.11 -20.62 -27.11
CA GLN A 224 -25.93 -21.30 -27.67
C GLN A 224 -25.84 -21.99 -29.08
N GLU A 225 -24.65 -21.76 -29.66
CA GLU A 225 -23.81 -22.61 -30.54
C GLU A 225 -23.98 -22.73 -32.09
N GLN A 226 -22.87 -22.33 -32.76
CA GLN A 226 -22.22 -22.86 -33.99
C GLN A 226 -23.02 -23.03 -35.31
N GLY A 227 -22.46 -22.59 -36.47
CA GLY A 227 -23.06 -23.02 -37.75
C GLY A 227 -22.65 -22.48 -39.14
N HIS A 228 -21.48 -21.87 -39.37
CA HIS A 228 -20.88 -21.69 -40.72
C HIS A 228 -21.55 -20.72 -41.76
N LYS A 229 -20.71 -20.22 -42.70
CA LYS A 229 -20.98 -19.31 -43.86
C LYS A 229 -21.74 -20.03 -45.01
N PRO A 230 -22.24 -19.36 -46.11
CA PRO A 230 -21.78 -18.08 -46.70
C PRO A 230 -22.84 -17.12 -47.34
N SER A 231 -22.32 -16.07 -48.02
CA SER A 231 -22.92 -15.14 -49.02
C SER A 231 -23.67 -13.88 -48.53
N GLY A 232 -23.50 -12.69 -49.15
CA GLY A 232 -22.42 -12.30 -50.08
C GLY A 232 -22.59 -10.97 -50.87
N LYS A 233 -21.48 -10.22 -50.98
CA LYS A 233 -21.15 -9.10 -51.92
C LYS A 233 -21.89 -7.74 -51.85
N GLY A 234 -21.10 -6.67 -52.05
CA GLY A 234 -21.44 -5.23 -52.06
C GLY A 234 -20.71 -4.54 -50.90
N SER A 235 -19.49 -4.01 -51.04
CA SER A 235 -19.08 -2.78 -51.76
C SER A 235 -19.81 -1.55 -51.20
N ASP A 236 -19.13 -0.51 -50.69
CA ASP A 236 -18.07 0.28 -51.34
C ASP A 236 -16.99 0.81 -50.36
N ASP A 237 -15.92 1.39 -50.92
CA ASP A 237 -14.88 2.28 -50.34
C ASP A 237 -14.38 2.06 -48.89
N GLU A 238 -13.21 1.43 -48.77
CA GLU A 238 -12.29 1.59 -47.64
C GLU A 238 -11.21 2.62 -48.04
N GLU A 239 -11.17 3.78 -47.39
CA GLU A 239 -9.98 4.65 -47.41
C GLU A 239 -8.87 3.97 -46.57
N PRO A 240 -7.60 3.95 -47.02
CA PRO A 240 -6.52 3.45 -46.19
C PRO A 240 -6.28 4.44 -45.04
N GLU A 241 -6.44 3.99 -43.80
CA GLU A 241 -5.91 4.72 -42.65
C GLU A 241 -4.38 4.74 -42.81
N GLU A 242 -3.81 5.94 -42.97
CA GLU A 242 -2.36 6.12 -42.95
C GLU A 242 -1.89 5.90 -41.51
N GLU A 243 -1.29 4.73 -41.25
CA GLU A 243 -0.57 4.47 -40.00
C GLU A 243 0.60 5.48 -39.93
N GLU A 244 0.40 6.56 -39.18
CA GLU A 244 1.47 7.51 -38.85
C GLU A 244 2.54 6.75 -38.04
N GLU A 245 3.63 6.36 -38.71
CA GLU A 245 4.84 5.87 -38.04
C GLU A 245 5.36 6.99 -37.12
N GLU A 246 5.09 6.90 -35.81
CA GLU A 246 5.70 7.78 -34.82
C GLU A 246 7.23 7.61 -34.91
N GLU A 247 7.92 8.61 -35.46
CA GLU A 247 9.38 8.69 -35.44
C GLU A 247 9.85 8.80 -33.97
N GLU A 248 10.09 7.66 -33.30
CA GLU A 248 10.67 7.62 -31.96
C GLU A 248 11.99 8.40 -31.96
N GLU A 249 12.01 9.57 -31.30
CA GLU A 249 13.23 10.38 -31.17
C GLU A 249 14.35 9.51 -30.56
N PRO A 250 15.48 9.30 -31.25
CA PRO A 250 16.41 8.23 -30.92
C PRO A 250 17.06 8.46 -29.55
N ASP A 251 17.04 7.43 -28.68
CA ASP A 251 17.52 7.51 -27.30
C ASP A 251 18.89 8.23 -27.23
N PRO A 252 18.99 9.37 -26.52
CA PRO A 252 20.25 10.07 -26.31
C PRO A 252 21.35 9.16 -25.77
N LYS A 253 21.03 8.15 -24.96
CA LYS A 253 21.99 7.14 -24.49
C LYS A 253 22.61 6.37 -25.66
N GLU A 254 21.80 5.81 -26.56
CA GLU A 254 22.31 5.05 -27.70
C GLU A 254 23.18 5.90 -28.61
N THR A 255 22.76 7.14 -28.88
CA THR A 255 23.51 8.09 -29.71
C THR A 255 24.87 8.41 -29.07
N LEU A 256 24.90 8.69 -27.76
CA LEU A 256 26.13 8.98 -27.02
C LEU A 256 27.04 7.75 -26.89
N GLU A 257 26.49 6.54 -26.75
CA GLU A 257 27.27 5.30 -26.71
C GLU A 257 27.90 4.98 -28.10
N LYS A 258 27.18 5.22 -29.20
CA LYS A 258 27.71 5.12 -30.57
C LYS A 258 28.86 6.13 -30.81
N GLU A 259 28.67 7.41 -30.46
CA GLU A 259 29.76 8.40 -30.49
C GLU A 259 30.98 7.99 -29.64
N CYS A 260 30.74 7.39 -28.47
CA CYS A 260 31.78 7.00 -27.55
C CYS A 260 32.55 5.75 -28.02
N ALA A 261 31.90 4.82 -28.70
CA ALA A 261 32.55 3.65 -29.31
C ALA A 261 33.58 4.06 -30.39
N GLU A 262 33.30 5.13 -31.15
CA GLU A 262 34.22 5.72 -32.14
C GLU A 262 35.25 6.69 -31.54
N SER A 263 35.18 6.96 -30.23
CA SER A 263 36.06 7.93 -29.58
C SER A 263 37.52 7.48 -29.50
N LYS A 264 38.43 8.45 -29.38
CA LYS A 264 39.86 8.19 -29.16
C LYS A 264 40.16 7.45 -27.85
N GLU A 265 39.23 7.50 -26.89
CA GLU A 265 39.35 6.83 -25.59
C GLU A 265 39.03 5.34 -25.73
N CYS A 266 38.03 4.98 -26.56
CA CYS A 266 37.62 3.59 -26.80
C CYS A 266 38.26 2.93 -28.03
N HIS A 267 39.01 3.68 -28.84
CA HIS A 267 39.75 3.16 -30.01
C HIS A 267 40.55 1.85 -29.74
N PRO A 268 41.22 1.63 -28.60
CA PRO A 268 41.91 0.35 -28.34
C PRO A 268 40.93 -0.84 -28.24
N ALA A 269 39.81 -0.65 -27.55
CA ALA A 269 38.77 -1.69 -27.42
C ALA A 269 38.04 -1.91 -28.76
N LYS A 270 37.76 -0.82 -29.50
CA LYS A 270 37.17 -0.90 -30.84
C LYS A 270 38.08 -1.65 -31.83
N HIS A 271 39.39 -1.37 -31.81
CA HIS A 271 40.36 -2.07 -32.67
C HIS A 271 40.32 -3.58 -32.45
N HIS A 272 40.35 -4.05 -31.21
CA HIS A 272 40.30 -5.49 -30.91
C HIS A 272 38.95 -6.13 -31.26
N TYR A 273 37.83 -5.42 -31.07
CA TYR A 273 36.53 -5.88 -31.53
C TYR A 273 36.46 -5.99 -33.07
N ASP A 274 36.91 -4.97 -33.79
CA ASP A 274 36.94 -4.96 -35.25
C ASP A 274 37.88 -6.07 -35.80
N GLU A 275 39.07 -6.26 -35.22
CA GLU A 275 40.01 -7.37 -35.53
C GLU A 275 39.38 -8.76 -35.30
N CYS A 276 38.56 -8.91 -34.26
CA CYS A 276 37.84 -10.16 -34.01
C CYS A 276 36.72 -10.36 -35.04
N VAL A 277 35.94 -9.31 -35.34
CA VAL A 277 34.83 -9.38 -36.31
C VAL A 277 35.35 -9.74 -37.70
N GLU A 278 36.47 -9.18 -38.16
CA GLU A 278 37.12 -9.59 -39.42
C GLU A 278 37.52 -11.07 -39.38
N ARG A 279 38.14 -11.54 -38.27
CA ARG A 279 38.61 -12.92 -38.11
C ARG A 279 37.48 -13.95 -38.06
N VAL A 280 36.38 -13.64 -37.37
CA VAL A 280 35.18 -14.49 -37.26
C VAL A 280 34.41 -14.51 -38.59
N THR A 281 34.23 -13.36 -39.24
CA THR A 281 33.57 -13.28 -40.56
C THR A 281 34.35 -14.09 -41.60
N GLY A 282 35.67 -13.93 -41.64
CA GLY A 282 36.54 -14.69 -42.54
C GLY A 282 36.48 -16.21 -42.34
N GLN A 283 36.30 -16.70 -41.10
CA GLN A 283 36.09 -18.14 -40.85
C GLN A 283 34.72 -18.60 -41.36
N ILE A 284 33.66 -17.82 -41.15
CA ILE A 284 32.31 -18.14 -41.63
C ILE A 284 32.27 -18.21 -43.16
N GLU A 285 32.94 -17.28 -43.86
CA GLU A 285 32.99 -17.26 -45.33
C GLU A 285 33.79 -18.43 -45.94
N ASN A 286 34.88 -18.86 -45.30
CA ASN A 286 35.76 -19.92 -45.83
C ASN A 286 35.33 -21.34 -45.41
N ASP A 287 35.01 -21.55 -44.14
CA ASP A 287 34.74 -22.87 -43.55
C ASP A 287 33.25 -23.12 -43.25
N GLY A 288 32.38 -22.12 -43.46
CA GLY A 288 30.95 -22.18 -43.16
C GLY A 288 30.62 -22.09 -41.66
N LYS A 289 31.61 -21.80 -40.81
CA LYS A 289 31.50 -21.70 -39.34
C LYS A 289 32.71 -20.97 -38.76
N ALA A 290 32.53 -20.29 -37.63
CA ALA A 290 33.63 -19.80 -36.81
C ALA A 290 34.09 -20.85 -35.78
N SER A 291 35.30 -20.66 -35.24
CA SER A 291 35.87 -21.43 -34.12
C SER A 291 35.98 -20.63 -32.82
N GLU A 292 35.64 -19.34 -32.87
CA GLU A 292 35.64 -18.36 -31.78
C GLU A 292 34.47 -17.39 -31.97
N ASP A 293 34.21 -16.54 -30.97
CA ASP A 293 33.29 -15.41 -31.02
C ASP A 293 33.94 -14.15 -30.43
N CYS A 294 33.29 -12.99 -30.57
CA CYS A 294 33.82 -11.68 -30.17
C CYS A 294 33.10 -11.08 -28.95
N VAL A 295 32.55 -11.92 -28.06
CA VAL A 295 31.74 -11.45 -26.92
C VAL A 295 32.60 -10.73 -25.87
N GLU A 296 33.85 -11.14 -25.67
CA GLU A 296 34.77 -10.49 -24.71
C GLU A 296 35.18 -9.09 -25.20
N GLU A 297 35.60 -8.96 -26.47
CA GLU A 297 35.94 -7.68 -27.08
C GLU A 297 34.72 -6.75 -27.21
N PHE A 298 33.53 -7.31 -27.47
CA PHE A 298 32.28 -6.55 -27.44
C PHE A 298 32.02 -5.96 -26.05
N PHE A 299 32.17 -6.75 -24.97
CA PHE A 299 32.00 -6.23 -23.61
C PHE A 299 33.05 -5.18 -23.25
N HIS A 300 34.29 -5.31 -23.72
CA HIS A 300 35.31 -4.27 -23.54
C HIS A 300 34.95 -2.96 -24.27
N LEU A 301 34.48 -3.03 -25.52
CA LEU A 301 34.03 -1.86 -26.27
C LEU A 301 32.80 -1.22 -25.61
N ALA A 302 31.77 -2.01 -25.29
CA ALA A 302 30.54 -1.54 -24.66
C ALA A 302 30.81 -0.89 -23.29
N HIS A 303 31.67 -1.49 -22.47
CA HIS A 303 32.02 -0.93 -21.16
C HIS A 303 32.73 0.43 -21.29
N CYS A 304 33.64 0.58 -22.26
CA CYS A 304 34.26 1.88 -22.54
C CYS A 304 33.23 2.90 -23.06
N ALA A 305 32.38 2.49 -24.01
CA ALA A 305 31.35 3.35 -24.58
C ALA A 305 30.39 3.90 -23.51
N THR A 306 29.87 3.04 -22.63
CA THR A 306 29.01 3.44 -21.50
C THR A 306 29.75 4.34 -20.50
N GLN A 307 31.03 4.10 -20.19
CA GLN A 307 31.81 4.98 -19.31
C GLN A 307 31.99 6.39 -19.88
N CYS A 308 32.24 6.51 -21.19
CA CYS A 308 32.34 7.80 -21.89
C CYS A 308 30.96 8.48 -22.05
N ALA A 309 29.89 7.72 -22.27
CA ALA A 309 28.55 8.24 -22.52
C ALA A 309 27.86 8.72 -21.23
N ALA A 310 28.00 8.01 -20.12
CA ALA A 310 27.35 8.31 -18.84
C ALA A 310 27.51 9.78 -18.38
N PRO A 311 28.72 10.39 -18.32
CA PRO A 311 28.85 11.79 -17.90
C PRO A 311 28.23 12.79 -18.89
N LYS A 312 28.15 12.47 -20.18
CA LYS A 312 27.47 13.28 -21.20
C LYS A 312 25.94 13.21 -21.00
N LEU A 313 25.40 12.01 -20.85
CA LEU A 313 23.97 11.75 -20.61
C LEU A 313 23.50 12.42 -19.30
N PHE A 314 24.26 12.27 -18.21
CA PHE A 314 24.02 12.98 -16.96
C PHE A 314 24.27 14.50 -17.03
N ALA A 315 24.72 15.07 -18.15
CA ALA A 315 24.76 16.51 -18.38
C ALA A 315 23.56 17.01 -19.22
N GLN A 316 22.94 16.15 -20.03
CA GLN A 316 21.71 16.45 -20.76
C GLN A 316 20.45 16.31 -19.89
N LEU A 317 20.46 15.36 -18.94
CA LEU A 317 19.32 15.07 -18.03
C LEU A 317 19.31 15.94 -16.76
N LYS A 318 19.64 17.24 -16.84
CA LYS A 318 19.78 18.16 -15.68
C LYS A 318 19.10 19.51 -15.86
#